data_AF-X1A0J2-F1
#
_entry.id   AF-X1A0J2-F1
#
_cell.length_a   1.000
_cell.length_b   1.000
_cell.length_c   1.000
_cell.angle_alpha   90.00
_cell.angle_beta   90.00
_cell.angle_gamma   90.00
#
_symmetry.space_group_name_H-M   'P 1'
#
loop_
_entity.id
_entity.type
_entity.pdbx_description
1 polymer ?
#
loop_
_entity_poly.entity_id
_entity_poly.type
_entity_poly.pdbx_seq_one_letter_code
_entity_poly.pdbx_strand_id
1 'polypeptide(L)'
;MEIGINCIAISDHGTTEGALKIQSLAPFKVIVAEEILTPHGEIMGMLLKETIPSGLSVEQTISQIRAQGGLVCIPHPFDTFRQSALDAKIIE
;
A
#
# COMPACT_ATOMS: atom_id res chain seq x y z
N MET A 1 -12.62 -2.67 -21.13
CA MET A 1 -11.18 -2.98 -21.03
C MET A 1 -10.96 -4.33 -21.65
N GLU A 2 -9.98 -4.47 -22.55
CA GLU A 2 -9.77 -5.67 -23.39
C GLU A 2 -9.50 -6.96 -22.57
N ILE A 3 -8.99 -6.83 -21.35
CA ILE A 3 -8.62 -7.94 -20.47
C ILE A 3 -9.63 -8.22 -19.33
N GLY A 4 -10.80 -7.58 -19.32
CA GLY A 4 -11.86 -7.85 -18.34
C GLY A 4 -11.63 -7.31 -16.91
N ILE A 5 -10.51 -6.64 -16.64
CA ILE A 5 -10.28 -5.93 -15.37
C ILE A 5 -11.20 -4.70 -15.30
N ASN A 6 -11.84 -4.48 -14.16
CA ASN A 6 -12.78 -3.37 -13.93
C ASN A 6 -12.33 -2.40 -12.81
N CYS A 7 -11.26 -2.74 -12.10
CA CYS A 7 -10.75 -2.01 -10.96
C CYS A 7 -9.26 -2.27 -10.82
N ILE A 8 -8.48 -1.24 -10.47
CA ILE A 8 -7.05 -1.37 -10.15
C ILE A 8 -6.77 -0.68 -8.82
N ALA A 9 -5.80 -1.22 -8.07
CA ALA A 9 -5.14 -0.48 -7.01
C ALA A 9 -3.79 0.00 -7.54
N ILE A 10 -3.47 1.28 -7.33
CA ILE A 10 -2.16 1.84 -7.66
C ILE A 10 -1.45 2.05 -6.34
N SER A 11 -0.31 1.38 -6.15
CA SER A 11 0.43 1.31 -4.89
C SER A 11 1.90 1.64 -5.13
N ASP A 12 2.18 2.88 -5.51
CA ASP A 12 3.56 3.35 -5.66
C ASP A 12 4.28 3.31 -4.30
N HIS A 13 5.60 3.16 -4.31
CA HIS A 13 6.40 3.16 -3.09
C HIS A 13 6.42 4.56 -2.47
N GLY A 14 5.96 4.67 -1.22
CA GLY A 14 6.08 5.89 -0.39
C GLY A 14 5.27 7.10 -0.88
N THR A 15 4.28 6.92 -1.78
CA THR A 15 3.42 8.02 -2.22
C THR A 15 2.07 7.54 -2.78
N THR A 16 1.02 8.33 -2.51
CA THR A 16 -0.32 8.16 -3.11
C THR A 16 -0.56 9.09 -4.30
N GLU A 17 0.37 9.98 -4.65
CA GLU A 17 0.14 11.04 -5.63
C GLU A 17 -0.26 10.51 -7.02
N GLY A 18 0.43 9.47 -7.49
CA GLY A 18 0.11 8.81 -8.76
C GLY A 18 -1.29 8.19 -8.74
N ALA A 19 -1.61 7.50 -7.65
CA ALA A 19 -2.91 6.86 -7.46
C ALA A 19 -4.06 7.89 -7.39
N LEU A 20 -3.89 8.99 -6.65
CA LEU A 20 -4.84 10.10 -6.57
C LEU A 20 -5.03 10.78 -7.93
N LYS A 21 -3.93 11.02 -8.66
CA LYS A 21 -3.98 11.62 -9.99
C LYS A 21 -4.78 10.74 -10.95
N ILE A 22 -4.50 9.44 -10.99
CA ILE A 22 -5.19 8.51 -11.88
C ILE A 22 -6.65 8.30 -11.45
N GLN A 23 -6.96 8.29 -10.16
CA GLN A 23 -8.35 8.24 -9.69
C GLN A 23 -9.20 9.39 -10.24
N SER A 24 -8.63 10.60 -10.41
CA SER A 24 -9.34 11.75 -10.99
C SER A 24 -9.52 11.68 -12.51
N LEU A 25 -8.73 10.86 -13.21
CA LEU A 25 -8.68 10.81 -14.68
C LEU A 25 -9.30 9.53 -15.26
N ALA A 26 -9.23 8.43 -14.52
CA ALA A 26 -9.57 7.12 -15.03
C ALA A 26 -11.09 6.97 -15.23
N PRO A 27 -11.53 6.38 -16.35
CA PRO A 27 -12.95 6.08 -16.59
C PRO A 27 -13.42 4.81 -15.84
N PHE A 28 -12.62 4.27 -14.92
CA PHE A 28 -12.88 3.05 -14.16
C PHE A 28 -12.45 3.23 -12.70
N LYS A 29 -12.78 2.27 -11.85
CA LYS A 29 -12.51 2.35 -10.42
C LYS A 29 -11.01 2.25 -10.13
N VAL A 30 -10.48 3.23 -9.40
CA VAL A 30 -9.10 3.25 -8.90
C VAL A 30 -9.12 3.27 -7.39
N ILE A 31 -8.47 2.28 -6.78
CA ILE A 31 -8.19 2.25 -5.34
C ILE A 31 -6.86 2.97 -5.13
N VAL A 32 -6.89 4.03 -4.32
CA VAL A 32 -5.68 4.71 -3.86
C VAL A 32 -5.00 3.81 -2.85
N ALA A 33 -3.79 3.36 -3.17
CA ALA A 33 -2.97 2.53 -2.33
C ALA A 33 -1.54 3.08 -2.29
N GLU A 34 -0.74 2.56 -1.36
CA GLU A 34 0.67 2.93 -1.18
C GLU A 34 1.41 1.72 -0.62
N GLU A 35 2.62 1.46 -1.12
CA GLU A 35 3.55 0.52 -0.50
C GLU A 35 4.52 1.30 0.39
N ILE A 36 4.29 1.25 1.71
CA ILE A 36 5.00 2.02 2.72
C ILE A 36 6.20 1.22 3.23
N LEU A 37 7.39 1.82 3.17
CA LEU A 37 8.59 1.22 3.72
C LEU A 37 8.67 1.45 5.23
N THR A 38 8.86 0.37 5.98
CA THR A 38 9.17 0.38 7.43
C THR A 38 10.58 -0.16 7.67
N PRO A 39 11.16 -0.02 8.88
CA PRO A 39 12.44 -0.65 9.22
C PRO A 39 12.46 -2.18 9.09
N HIS A 40 11.29 -2.82 9.04
CA HIS A 40 11.15 -4.29 8.98
C HIS A 40 10.67 -4.80 7.63
N GLY A 41 10.55 -3.93 6.61
CA GLY A 41 10.01 -4.27 5.29
C GLY A 41 8.77 -3.44 4.96
N GLU A 42 8.04 -3.87 3.94
CA GLU A 42 6.94 -3.11 3.35
C GLU A 42 5.57 -3.50 3.90
N ILE A 43 4.70 -2.51 4.05
CA ILE A 43 3.28 -2.68 4.34
C ILE A 43 2.51 -1.91 3.29
N MET A 44 1.47 -2.54 2.73
CA MET A 44 0.61 -1.88 1.76
C MET A 44 -0.67 -1.36 2.42
N GLY A 45 -0.93 -0.08 2.25
CA GLY A 45 -2.21 0.55 2.61
C GLY A 45 -3.11 0.66 1.38
N MET A 46 -4.40 0.38 1.53
CA MET A 46 -5.41 0.57 0.47
C MET A 46 -6.56 1.45 0.96
N LEU A 47 -7.26 2.11 0.03
CA LEU A 47 -8.32 3.10 0.31
C LEU A 47 -7.81 4.33 1.07
N LEU A 48 -6.58 4.73 0.77
CA LEU A 48 -5.94 5.91 1.36
C LEU A 48 -6.49 7.20 0.75
N LYS A 49 -6.36 8.29 1.49
CA LYS A 49 -6.73 9.66 1.09
C LYS A 49 -5.48 10.55 0.93
N GLU A 50 -4.40 10.21 1.63
CA GLU A 50 -3.14 10.93 1.60
C GLU A 50 -1.97 9.97 1.88
N THR A 51 -0.77 10.40 1.46
CA THR A 51 0.48 9.66 1.64
C THR A 51 0.80 9.45 3.12
N ILE A 52 1.26 8.25 3.48
CA ILE A 52 1.77 7.94 4.81
C ILE A 52 3.30 8.07 4.79
N PRO A 53 3.92 8.82 5.74
CA PRO A 53 5.37 8.92 5.79
C PRO A 53 6.05 7.56 5.90
N SER A 54 7.10 7.34 5.10
CA SER A 54 7.96 6.16 5.22
C SER A 54 8.87 6.24 6.44
N GLY A 55 9.38 5.07 6.88
CA GLY A 55 10.30 4.94 8.02
C GLY A 55 9.62 4.87 9.39
N LEU A 56 8.29 4.84 9.43
CA LEU A 56 7.50 4.59 10.64
C LEU A 56 7.65 3.14 11.13
N SER A 57 7.37 2.89 12.41
CA SER A 57 7.22 1.52 12.90
C SER A 57 6.05 0.82 12.21
N VAL A 58 6.05 -0.51 12.22
CA VAL A 58 4.96 -1.32 11.65
C VAL A 58 3.60 -0.95 12.27
N GLU A 59 3.54 -0.80 13.59
CA GLU A 59 2.32 -0.43 14.32
C GLU A 59 1.85 0.98 14.00
N GLN A 60 2.79 1.92 13.86
CA GLN A 60 2.49 3.30 13.46
C GLN A 60 1.92 3.33 12.04
N THR A 61 2.54 2.62 11.10
CA THR A 61 2.06 2.48 9.73
C THR A 61 0.66 1.89 9.68
N ILE A 62 0.41 0.78 10.39
CA ILE A 62 -0.92 0.16 10.52
C ILE A 62 -1.95 1.14 11.09
N SER A 63 -1.56 1.89 12.13
CA SER A 63 -2.44 2.86 12.78
C SER A 63 -2.80 4.02 11.85
N GLN A 64 -1.85 4.52 11.07
CA GLN A 64 -2.08 5.57 10.06
C GLN A 64 -3.01 5.07 8.94
N ILE A 65 -2.80 3.86 8.42
CA ILE A 65 -3.69 3.25 7.42
C ILE A 65 -5.12 3.17 7.97
N ARG A 66 -5.29 2.66 9.20
CA ARG A 66 -6.60 2.54 9.85
C ARG A 66 -7.24 3.88 10.16
N ALA A 67 -6.45 4.90 10.54
CA ALA A 67 -6.95 6.25 10.80
C ALA A 67 -7.59 6.89 9.56
N GLN A 68 -7.11 6.53 8.36
CA GLN A 68 -7.73 6.97 7.11
C GLN A 68 -9.00 6.17 6.73
N GLY A 69 -9.29 5.07 7.44
CA GLY A 69 -10.31 4.08 7.09
C GLY A 69 -9.83 3.05 6.07
N GLY A 70 -8.50 2.93 5.90
CA GLY A 70 -7.87 2.06 4.93
C GLY A 70 -7.76 0.61 5.36
N LEU A 71 -7.46 -0.25 4.40
CA LEU A 71 -7.15 -1.67 4.62
C LEU A 71 -5.64 -1.86 4.63
N VAL A 72 -5.18 -2.71 5.55
CA VAL A 72 -3.77 -3.13 5.65
C VAL A 72 -3.60 -4.44 4.91
N CYS A 73 -2.58 -4.52 4.06
CA CYS A 73 -2.15 -5.72 3.36
C CYS A 73 -0.65 -5.93 3.58
N ILE A 74 -0.23 -7.18 3.73
CA ILE A 74 1.19 -7.54 3.79
C ILE A 74 1.59 -7.99 2.38
N PRO A 75 2.39 -7.19 1.64
CA PRO A 75 2.86 -7.60 0.33
C PRO A 75 3.93 -8.69 0.49
N HIS A 76 3.96 -9.63 -0.46
CA HIS A 76 5.02 -10.64 -0.63
C HIS A 76 5.54 -11.34 0.66
N PRO A 77 4.67 -11.78 1.61
CA PRO A 77 5.09 -12.28 2.95
C PRO A 77 5.93 -13.56 2.94
N PHE A 78 6.03 -14.24 1.80
CA PHE A 78 6.79 -15.49 1.63
C PHE A 78 7.90 -15.37 0.58
N ASP A 79 8.19 -14.17 0.10
CA ASP A 79 9.29 -13.93 -0.83
C ASP A 79 10.61 -13.83 -0.06
N THR A 80 11.30 -14.96 0.07
CA THR A 80 12.59 -15.03 0.78
C THR A 80 13.76 -14.39 0.03
N PHE A 81 13.57 -14.00 -1.23
CA PHE A 81 14.63 -13.36 -2.03
C PHE A 81 14.56 -11.83 -1.98
N ARG A 82 13.37 -11.28 -1.72
CA ARG A 82 13.13 -9.85 -1.65
C ARG A 82 13.54 -9.30 -0.27
N GLN A 83 14.47 -8.35 -0.26
CA GLN A 83 14.93 -7.69 0.98
C GLN A 83 13.87 -6.80 1.63
N SER A 84 12.84 -6.41 0.89
CA SER A 84 11.77 -5.53 1.37
C SER A 84 10.54 -6.28 1.90
N ALA A 85 10.52 -7.61 1.85
CA ALA A 85 9.48 -8.41 2.49
C ALA A 85 9.44 -8.13 4.00
N LEU A 86 8.22 -8.01 4.54
CA LEU A 86 8.04 -7.80 5.98
C LEU A 86 8.61 -9.00 6.75
N ASP A 87 9.51 -8.75 7.71
CA ASP A 87 10.13 -9.81 8.51
C ASP A 87 9.05 -10.70 9.15
N ALA A 88 9.11 -12.00 8.85
CA ALA A 88 8.15 -12.99 9.31
C ALA A 88 7.99 -13.00 10.84
N LYS A 89 9.04 -12.64 11.59
CA LYS A 89 9.00 -12.53 13.06
C LYS A 89 8.11 -11.40 13.60
N ILE A 90 7.74 -10.44 12.75
CA ILE A 90 6.82 -9.34 13.08
C ILE A 90 5.36 -9.74 12.80
N ILE A 91 5.14 -10.78 12.00
CA ILE A 91 3.81 -11.26 11.60
C ILE A 91 3.25 -12.29 12.60
N GLU A 92 4.13 -13.04 13.27
CA GLU A 92 3.81 -14.01 14.34
C GLU A 92 3.57 -13.34 15.71
#